data_AF-A0A086AIW7-F1
#
_entry.id   AF-A0A086AIW7-F1
#
_cell.length_a   1.000
_cell.length_b   1.000
_cell.length_c   1.000
_cell.angle_alpha   90.00
_cell.angle_beta   90.00
_cell.angle_gamma   90.00
#
_symmetry.space_group_name_H-M   'P 1'
#
loop_
_entity.id
_entity.type
_entity.pdbx_description
1 polymer ?
#
loop_
_entity_poly.entity_id
_entity_poly.type
_entity_poly.pdbx_seq_one_letter_code
_entity_poly.pdbx_strand_id
1 'polypeptide(L)'
;MKQNVFLFILCTFINVLITNFALVIMAADLSLIYPVLISSGICLMCSAVFYRIQSHPGTLGKWKLAGIAISLSLSVLLLACILTSIATRMATDGIIIAGLKGIIPLFIFAVVFASPFWVISAVFNFVCLRFVKPKIN
;
A
#
# COMPACT_ATOMS: atom_id res chain seq x y z
N MET A 1 6.39 -11.16 -22.23
CA MET A 1 6.02 -11.64 -20.87
C MET A 1 7.05 -11.28 -19.79
N LYS A 2 8.36 -11.55 -19.96
CA LYS A 2 9.38 -11.31 -18.90
C LYS A 2 9.47 -9.86 -18.39
N GLN A 3 9.30 -8.86 -19.26
CA GLN A 3 9.38 -7.44 -18.87
C GLN A 3 8.24 -7.01 -17.92
N ASN A 4 7.03 -7.52 -18.12
CA ASN A 4 5.87 -7.18 -17.28
C ASN A 4 5.99 -7.77 -15.87
N VAL A 5 6.57 -8.97 -15.75
CA VAL A 5 6.80 -9.62 -14.45
C VAL A 5 7.88 -8.88 -13.65
N PHE A 6 8.97 -8.45 -14.30
CA PHE A 6 10.01 -7.66 -13.65
C PHE A 6 9.47 -6.31 -13.14
N LEU A 7 8.72 -5.58 -13.96
CA LEU A 7 8.07 -4.33 -13.56
C LEU A 7 7.09 -4.52 -12.40
N PHE A 8 6.34 -5.63 -12.40
CA PHE A 8 5.44 -5.98 -11.30
C PHE A 8 6.20 -6.20 -9.98
N ILE A 9 7.26 -7.01 -10.02
CA ILE A 9 8.10 -7.28 -8.83
C ILE A 9 8.71 -5.98 -8.32
N LEU A 10 9.28 -5.17 -9.21
CA LEU A 10 9.87 -3.88 -8.86
C LEU A 10 8.85 -2.94 -8.22
N CYS A 11 7.66 -2.83 -8.79
CA CYS A 11 6.63 -1.94 -8.26
C CYS A 11 6.13 -2.39 -6.89
N THR A 12 5.92 -3.70 -6.72
CA THR A 12 5.51 -4.29 -5.45
C THR A 12 6.59 -4.07 -4.40
N PHE A 13 7.85 -4.30 -4.75
CA PHE A 13 8.99 -4.07 -3.88
C PHE A 13 9.09 -2.61 -3.44
N ILE A 14 8.90 -1.64 -4.34
CA ILE A 14 8.92 -0.21 -3.99
C ILE A 14 7.77 0.17 -3.06
N ASN A 15 6.54 -0.33 -3.28
CA ASN A 15 5.43 -0.07 -2.36
C ASN A 15 5.70 -0.63 -0.95
N VAL A 16 6.24 -1.85 -0.88
CA VAL A 16 6.64 -2.48 0.38
C VAL A 16 7.75 -1.65 1.05
N LEU A 17 8.76 -1.22 0.30
CA LEU A 17 9.87 -0.41 0.81
C LEU A 17 9.39 0.93 1.38
N ILE A 18 8.59 1.69 0.62
CA ILE A 18 8.04 2.98 1.05
C ILE A 18 7.21 2.80 2.33
N THR A 19 6.38 1.78 2.38
CA THR A 19 5.49 1.55 3.52
C THR A 19 6.26 1.11 4.75
N ASN A 20 7.24 0.23 4.61
CA ASN A 20 8.10 -0.19 5.72
C ASN A 20 8.97 0.98 6.22
N PHE A 21 9.44 1.85 5.32
CA PHE A 21 10.18 3.05 5.72
C PHE A 21 9.30 4.01 6.54
N ALA A 22 8.06 4.23 6.12
CA ALA A 22 7.09 5.00 6.89
C ALA A 22 6.77 4.36 8.26
N LEU A 23 6.65 3.02 8.31
CA LEU A 23 6.45 2.26 9.56
C LEU A 23 7.60 2.43 10.54
N VAL A 24 8.85 2.32 10.09
CA VAL A 24 10.04 2.48 10.96
C VAL A 24 10.09 3.87 11.59
N ILE A 25 9.69 4.90 10.85
CA ILE A 25 9.63 6.28 11.36
C ILE A 25 8.52 6.45 12.40
N MET A 26 7.34 5.86 12.18
CA MET A 26 6.17 6.07 13.04
C MET A 26 6.12 5.13 14.25
N ALA A 27 6.71 3.94 14.16
CA ALA A 27 6.60 2.89 15.16
C ALA A 27 7.86 2.01 15.18
N ALA A 28 8.96 2.55 15.67
CA ALA A 28 10.25 1.85 15.76
C ALA A 28 10.20 0.60 16.67
N ASP A 29 9.31 0.56 17.65
CA ASP A 29 9.17 -0.53 18.62
C ASP A 29 8.11 -1.58 18.25
N LEU A 30 7.64 -1.58 16.99
CA LEU A 30 6.61 -2.51 16.55
C LEU A 30 7.16 -3.95 16.45
N SER A 31 6.43 -4.91 17.02
CA SER A 31 6.76 -6.34 16.87
C SER A 31 6.80 -6.74 15.39
N LEU A 32 7.79 -7.56 15.04
CA LEU A 32 8.11 -8.01 13.67
C LEU A 32 6.92 -8.64 12.93
N ILE A 33 5.92 -9.13 13.66
CA ILE A 33 4.69 -9.70 13.11
C ILE A 33 3.91 -8.68 12.27
N TYR A 34 3.81 -7.42 12.71
CA TYR A 34 2.99 -6.41 12.04
C TYR A 34 3.60 -5.90 10.72
N PRO A 35 4.90 -5.55 10.64
CA PRO A 35 5.54 -5.22 9.36
C PRO A 35 5.45 -6.36 8.34
N VAL A 36 5.54 -7.62 8.79
CA VAL A 36 5.38 -8.80 7.92
C VAL A 36 3.94 -8.91 7.40
N LEU A 37 2.94 -8.73 8.26
CA LEU A 37 1.52 -8.71 7.87
C LEU A 37 1.18 -7.56 6.91
N ILE A 38 1.72 -6.36 7.15
CA ILE A 38 1.51 -5.22 6.27
C ILE A 38 2.14 -5.50 4.91
N SER A 39 3.39 -5.97 4.89
CA SER A 39 4.11 -6.28 3.65
C SER A 39 3.41 -7.37 2.83
N SER A 40 2.92 -8.43 3.48
CA SER A 40 2.19 -9.49 2.79
C SER A 40 0.85 -9.00 2.22
N GLY A 41 0.11 -8.17 2.97
CA GLY A 41 -1.13 -7.55 2.48
C GLY A 41 -0.92 -6.63 1.28
N ILE A 42 0.16 -5.84 1.28
CA ILE A 42 0.55 -5.00 0.14
C ILE A 42 0.87 -5.86 -1.08
N CYS A 43 1.67 -6.92 -0.91
CA CYS A 43 1.99 -7.85 -1.97
C CYS A 43 0.72 -8.45 -2.60
N LEU A 44 -0.26 -8.87 -1.78
CA LEU A 44 -1.53 -9.42 -2.28
C LEU A 44 -2.35 -8.38 -3.05
N MET A 45 -2.46 -7.15 -2.54
CA MET A 45 -3.18 -6.08 -3.24
C MET A 45 -2.54 -5.71 -4.58
N CYS A 46 -1.21 -5.52 -4.59
CA CYS A 46 -0.48 -5.25 -5.83
C CYS A 46 -0.65 -6.42 -6.82
N SER A 47 -0.50 -7.67 -6.36
CA SER A 47 -0.69 -8.86 -7.20
C SER A 47 -2.08 -8.92 -7.82
N ALA A 48 -3.12 -8.67 -7.03
CA ALA A 48 -4.51 -8.69 -7.50
C ALA A 48 -4.77 -7.63 -8.57
N VAL A 49 -4.29 -6.39 -8.37
CA VAL A 49 -4.46 -5.30 -9.34
C VAL A 49 -3.69 -5.55 -10.62
N PHE A 50 -2.41 -5.97 -10.52
CA PHE A 50 -1.60 -6.28 -11.69
C PHE A 50 -2.16 -7.47 -12.47
N TYR A 51 -2.60 -8.53 -11.79
CA TYR A 51 -3.24 -9.68 -12.41
C TYR A 51 -4.50 -9.26 -13.18
N ARG A 52 -5.37 -8.44 -12.57
CA ARG A 52 -6.58 -7.93 -13.23
C ARG A 52 -6.26 -7.14 -14.51
N ILE A 53 -5.25 -6.28 -14.47
CA ILE A 53 -4.82 -5.48 -15.62
C ILE A 53 -4.20 -6.35 -16.72
N GLN A 54 -3.43 -7.38 -16.34
CA GLN A 54 -2.83 -8.31 -17.28
C GLN A 54 -3.86 -9.22 -17.96
N SER A 55 -4.85 -9.73 -17.20
CA SER A 55 -5.92 -10.58 -17.74
C SER A 55 -6.91 -9.83 -18.63
N HIS A 56 -7.05 -8.51 -18.45
CA HIS A 56 -7.91 -7.66 -19.26
C HIS A 56 -7.11 -6.50 -19.87
N PRO A 57 -6.25 -6.77 -20.88
CA PRO A 57 -5.37 -5.77 -21.49
C PRO A 57 -6.11 -4.74 -22.36
N GLY A 58 -7.41 -4.54 -22.13
CA GLY A 58 -8.23 -3.56 -22.83
C GLY A 58 -7.65 -2.15 -22.73
N THR A 59 -8.12 -1.25 -23.59
CA THR A 59 -7.67 0.14 -23.70
C THR A 59 -8.05 0.96 -22.45
N LEU A 60 -7.37 0.72 -21.33
CA LEU A 60 -7.48 1.54 -20.11
C LEU A 60 -7.00 2.96 -20.43
N GLY A 61 -7.93 3.90 -20.56
CA GLY A 61 -7.60 5.31 -20.74
C GLY A 61 -6.67 5.82 -19.62
N LYS A 62 -5.86 6.85 -19.90
CA LYS A 62 -4.90 7.43 -18.95
C LYS A 62 -5.54 7.77 -17.60
N TRP A 63 -6.77 8.31 -17.63
CA TRP A 63 -7.56 8.64 -16.45
C TRP A 63 -7.95 7.42 -15.61
N LYS A 64 -8.36 6.31 -16.24
CA LYS A 64 -8.68 5.07 -15.51
C LYS A 64 -7.43 4.48 -14.86
N LEU A 65 -6.28 4.55 -15.55
CA LEU A 65 -5.01 4.09 -15.02
C LEU A 65 -4.56 4.91 -13.80
N ALA A 66 -4.70 6.24 -13.88
CA ALA A 66 -4.43 7.14 -12.75
C ALA A 66 -5.35 6.84 -11.56
N GLY A 67 -6.64 6.63 -11.82
CA GLY A 67 -7.60 6.24 -10.78
C GLY A 67 -7.22 4.93 -10.09
N ILE A 68 -6.79 3.91 -10.84
CA ILE A 68 -6.32 2.63 -10.25
C ILE A 68 -5.05 2.83 -9.44
N ALA A 69 -4.08 3.61 -9.93
CA ALA A 69 -2.84 3.89 -9.22
C ALA A 69 -3.10 4.62 -7.88
N ILE A 70 -3.96 5.64 -7.91
CA ILE A 70 -4.37 6.40 -6.72
C ILE A 70 -5.10 5.48 -5.74
N SER A 71 -6.07 4.71 -6.22
CA SER A 71 -6.86 3.79 -5.41
C SER A 71 -5.99 2.72 -4.75
N LEU A 72 -5.10 2.07 -5.51
CA LEU A 72 -4.15 1.09 -4.97
C LEU A 72 -3.29 1.68 -3.85
N SER A 73 -2.76 2.89 -4.08
CA SER A 73 -1.90 3.56 -3.11
C SER A 73 -2.67 3.96 -1.85
N LEU A 74 -3.92 4.43 -2.01
CA LEU A 74 -4.81 4.72 -0.88
C LEU A 74 -5.15 3.45 -0.10
N SER A 75 -5.45 2.33 -0.76
CA SER A 75 -5.75 1.08 -0.09
C SER A 75 -4.55 0.54 0.69
N VAL A 76 -3.35 0.62 0.11
CA VAL A 76 -2.09 0.27 0.80
C VAL A 76 -1.88 1.13 2.04
N LEU A 77 -2.07 2.46 1.90
CA LEU A 77 -1.97 3.40 3.01
C LEU A 77 -2.96 3.05 4.13
N LEU A 78 -4.24 2.84 3.78
CA LEU A 78 -5.29 2.53 4.75
C LEU A 78 -5.01 1.22 5.49
N LEU A 79 -4.59 0.17 4.77
CA LEU A 79 -4.21 -1.10 5.36
C LEU A 79 -3.06 -0.91 6.37
N ALA A 80 -2.00 -0.20 5.96
CA ALA A 80 -0.86 0.07 6.82
C ALA A 80 -1.27 0.87 8.08
N CYS A 81 -2.06 1.93 7.92
CA CYS A 81 -2.53 2.75 9.04
C CYS A 81 -3.44 1.97 10.00
N ILE A 82 -4.34 1.13 9.50
CA ILE A 82 -5.21 0.28 10.33
C ILE A 82 -4.37 -0.69 11.14
N LEU A 83 -3.47 -1.43 10.49
CA LEU A 83 -2.63 -2.42 11.15
C LEU A 83 -1.65 -1.77 12.14
N THR A 84 -1.12 -0.59 11.83
CA THR A 84 -0.26 0.17 12.75
C THR A 84 -1.04 0.68 13.97
N SER A 85 -2.26 1.18 13.77
CA SER A 85 -3.13 1.63 14.87
C SER A 85 -3.51 0.46 15.79
N ILE A 86 -3.79 -0.72 15.23
CA ILE A 86 -4.03 -1.94 16.01
C ILE A 86 -2.75 -2.36 16.75
N ALA A 87 -1.61 -2.38 16.08
CA ALA A 87 -0.34 -2.83 16.64
C ALA A 87 0.10 -1.98 17.84
N THR A 88 0.05 -0.66 17.68
CA THR A 88 0.41 0.30 18.73
C THR A 88 -0.53 0.21 19.92
N ARG A 89 -1.83 -0.05 19.72
CA ARG A 89 -2.80 -0.18 20.81
C ARG A 89 -2.81 -1.54 21.49
N MET A 90 -2.63 -2.63 20.76
CA MET A 90 -2.48 -3.98 21.33
C MET A 90 -1.23 -4.08 22.22
N ALA A 91 -0.22 -3.25 21.97
CA ALA A 91 0.98 -3.17 22.81
C ALA A 91 0.73 -2.47 24.15
N THR A 92 -0.27 -1.58 24.24
CA THR A 92 -0.51 -0.73 25.43
C THR A 92 -1.79 -1.06 26.19
N ASP A 93 -2.84 -1.54 25.51
CA ASP A 93 -4.19 -1.70 26.06
C ASP A 93 -4.77 -3.09 25.73
N GLY A 94 -5.63 -3.63 26.62
CA GLY A 94 -6.42 -4.84 26.32
C GLY A 94 -7.38 -4.61 25.15
N ILE A 95 -7.68 -5.68 24.39
CA ILE A 95 -8.45 -5.70 23.12
C ILE A 95 -9.72 -4.82 23.15
N ILE A 96 -10.43 -4.82 24.29
CA ILE A 96 -11.73 -4.13 24.45
C ILE A 96 -11.55 -2.61 24.62
N ILE A 97 -10.49 -2.16 25.30
CA ILE A 97 -10.23 -0.73 25.57
C ILE A 97 -9.59 -0.05 24.34
N ALA A 98 -8.73 -0.78 23.63
CA ALA A 98 -8.14 -0.37 22.36
C ALA A 98 -9.20 0.00 21.31
N GLY A 99 -10.29 -0.78 21.23
CA GLY A 99 -11.41 -0.55 20.32
C GLY A 99 -12.27 0.67 20.66
N LEU A 100 -12.43 1.00 21.94
CA LEU A 100 -13.46 1.94 22.40
C LEU A 100 -13.00 3.41 22.53
N LYS A 101 -11.69 3.68 22.65
CA LYS A 101 -11.21 5.05 22.95
C LYS A 101 -10.00 5.55 22.16
N GLY A 102 -9.29 4.70 21.42
CA GLY A 102 -7.92 5.03 21.00
C GLY A 102 -7.59 4.89 19.52
N ILE A 103 -8.31 4.05 18.78
CA ILE A 103 -7.96 3.70 17.40
C ILE A 103 -8.20 4.84 16.39
N ILE A 104 -9.26 5.62 16.57
CA ILE A 104 -9.66 6.66 15.61
C ILE A 104 -8.66 7.84 15.59
N PRO A 105 -8.24 8.44 16.73
CA PRO A 105 -7.26 9.52 16.70
C PRO A 105 -5.91 9.06 16.16
N LEU A 106 -5.43 7.89 16.58
CA LEU A 106 -4.17 7.30 16.09
C LEU A 106 -4.21 7.03 14.59
N PHE A 107 -5.35 6.55 14.08
CA PHE A 107 -5.56 6.36 12.66
C PHE A 107 -5.49 7.67 11.88
N ILE A 108 -6.12 8.74 12.37
CA ILE A 108 -6.05 10.07 11.74
C ILE A 108 -4.61 10.59 11.73
N PHE A 109 -3.88 10.49 12.85
CA PHE A 109 -2.47 10.88 12.90
C PHE A 109 -1.60 10.08 11.94
N ALA A 110 -1.78 8.76 11.90
CA ALA A 110 -1.06 7.88 10.98
C ALA A 110 -1.33 8.25 9.51
N VAL A 111 -2.59 8.57 9.15
CA VAL A 111 -2.94 9.01 7.79
C VAL A 111 -2.27 10.34 7.44
N VAL A 112 -2.28 11.32 8.35
CA VAL A 112 -1.64 12.62 8.10
C VAL A 112 -0.13 12.46 7.92
N PHE A 113 0.53 11.70 8.80
CA PHE A 113 1.98 11.44 8.72
C PHE A 113 2.37 10.62 7.50
N ALA A 114 1.52 9.66 7.09
CA ALA A 114 1.79 8.79 5.95
C ALA A 114 1.36 9.41 4.61
N SER A 115 0.66 10.55 4.61
CA SER A 115 0.21 11.25 3.39
C SER A 115 1.33 11.65 2.40
N PRO A 116 2.53 12.10 2.80
CA PRO A 116 3.58 12.43 1.83
C PRO A 116 4.11 11.16 1.14
N PHE A 117 4.13 10.03 1.85
CA PHE A 117 4.55 8.74 1.28
C PHE A 117 3.52 8.18 0.29
N TRP A 118 2.23 8.40 0.55
CA TRP A 118 1.17 7.99 -0.36
C TRP A 118 1.24 8.67 -1.73
N VAL A 119 1.51 9.98 -1.78
CA VAL A 119 1.61 10.70 -3.06
C VAL A 119 2.76 10.14 -3.90
N ILE A 120 3.92 9.88 -3.28
CA ILE A 120 5.09 9.29 -3.94
C ILE A 120 4.76 7.89 -4.46
N SER A 121 4.12 7.06 -3.63
CA SER A 121 3.66 5.71 -4.01
C SER A 121 2.67 5.77 -5.18
N ALA A 122 1.74 6.71 -5.21
CA ALA A 122 0.76 6.89 -6.29
C ALA A 122 1.42 7.26 -7.62
N VAL A 123 2.41 8.17 -7.61
CA VAL A 123 3.18 8.52 -8.81
C VAL A 123 3.95 7.31 -9.32
N PHE A 124 4.62 6.57 -8.43
CA PHE A 124 5.37 5.37 -8.81
C PHE A 124 4.46 4.28 -9.39
N ASN A 125 3.32 4.02 -8.75
CA ASN A 125 2.31 3.07 -9.21
C ASN A 125 1.78 3.45 -10.59
N PHE A 126 1.52 4.73 -10.84
CA PHE A 126 1.10 5.21 -12.15
C PHE A 126 2.15 4.93 -13.23
N VAL A 127 3.42 5.20 -12.93
CA VAL A 127 4.54 4.93 -13.84
C VAL A 127 4.65 3.43 -14.12
N CYS A 128 4.64 2.58 -13.09
CA CYS A 128 4.70 1.12 -13.25
C CYS A 128 3.56 0.60 -14.13
N LEU A 129 2.32 0.99 -13.84
CA LEU A 129 1.14 0.54 -14.58
C LEU A 129 1.17 1.02 -16.04
N ARG A 130 1.75 2.19 -16.30
CA ARG A 130 1.92 2.72 -17.65
C ARG A 130 2.91 1.89 -18.47
N PHE A 131 3.96 1.38 -17.86
CA PHE A 131 4.96 0.52 -18.52
C PHE A 131 4.49 -0.92 -18.68
N VAL A 132 3.62 -1.43 -17.80
CA VAL A 132 3.02 -2.77 -17.95
C VAL A 132 1.96 -2.82 -19.04
N LYS A 133 1.32 -1.67 -19.34
CA LYS A 133 0.37 -1.58 -20.43
C LYS A 133 1.10 -1.90 -21.76
N PRO A 134 0.71 -2.97 -22.48
CA PRO A 134 1.31 -3.23 -23.78
C PRO A 134 1.05 -2.02 -24.68
N LYS A 135 2.08 -1.58 -25.41
CA LYS A 135 1.92 -0.64 -26.54
C LYS A 135 0.96 -1.31 -27.52
N ILE A 136 -0.31 -0.93 -27.47
CA ILE A 136 -1.21 -1.13 -28.59
C ILE A 136 -0.80 -0.03 -29.57
N ASN A 137 0.01 -0.42 -30.55
CA ASN A 137 0.14 0.35 -31.79
C ASN A 137 -1.21 0.39 -32.49
#